data_AF-A0A5E4QCI1-F1
#
_entry.id   AF-A0A5E4QCI1-F1
#
_cell.length_a   1.000
_cell.length_b   1.000
_cell.length_c   1.000
_cell.angle_alpha   90.00
_cell.angle_beta   90.00
_cell.angle_gamma   90.00
#
_symmetry.space_group_name_H-M   'P 1'
#
loop_
_entity.id
_entity.type
_entity.pdbx_description
1 polymer ?
#
loop_
_entity_poly.entity_id
_entity_poly.type
_entity_poly.pdbx_seq_one_letter_code
_entity_poly.pdbx_strand_id
1 'polypeptide(L)'
;MMAAGRESSLEKERSQNVVIKLLPLREPEIFEQLSLPAKIELELFFLFTYNALHWINLRIKGIDPATHPIKHEMDRIKAVMLEWQELRDRDKRPKLDLAAAKRFINSGLQHPHKTVEMPLNKKIKFSED
;
A
#
# COMPACT_ATOMS: atom_id res chain seq x y z
N MET A 1 -10.97 36.90 -8.40
CA MET A 1 -11.93 35.94 -8.99
C MET A 1 -11.47 35.27 -10.30
N MET A 2 -10.51 35.83 -11.08
CA MET A 2 -10.06 35.25 -12.36
C MET A 2 -8.95 34.15 -12.29
N ALA A 3 -8.34 33.91 -11.12
CA ALA A 3 -7.30 32.88 -10.98
C ALA A 3 -7.90 31.47 -10.83
N ALA A 4 -8.90 31.32 -9.93
CA ALA A 4 -9.56 30.03 -9.65
C ALA A 4 -10.26 29.42 -10.87
N GLY A 5 -10.82 30.24 -11.78
CA GLY A 5 -11.45 29.76 -13.01
C GLY A 5 -10.46 29.18 -14.03
N ARG A 6 -9.23 29.72 -14.08
CA ARG A 6 -8.17 29.24 -14.99
C ARG A 6 -7.55 27.95 -14.50
N GLU A 7 -7.29 27.84 -13.20
CA GLU A 7 -6.77 26.61 -12.59
C GLU A 7 -7.74 25.43 -12.75
N SER A 8 -9.04 25.67 -12.52
CA SER A 8 -10.08 24.65 -12.72
C SER A 8 -10.18 24.18 -14.18
N SER A 9 -9.99 25.08 -15.15
CA SER A 9 -10.00 24.71 -16.57
C SER A 9 -8.78 23.86 -16.96
N LEU A 10 -7.60 24.23 -16.47
CA LEU A 10 -6.36 23.48 -16.71
C LEU A 10 -6.40 22.09 -16.08
N GLU A 11 -7.01 21.95 -14.90
CA GLU A 11 -7.13 20.68 -14.21
C GLU A 11 -8.10 19.72 -14.90
N LYS A 12 -9.22 20.25 -15.44
CA LYS A 12 -10.13 19.48 -16.31
C LYS A 12 -9.43 19.00 -17.58
N GLU A 13 -8.68 19.88 -18.23
CA GLU A 13 -7.93 19.55 -19.44
C GLU A 13 -6.87 18.48 -19.18
N ARG A 14 -6.14 18.58 -18.06
CA ARG A 14 -5.18 17.54 -17.63
C ARG A 14 -5.85 16.19 -17.42
N SER A 15 -6.99 16.16 -16.74
CA SER A 15 -7.72 14.92 -16.43
C SER A 15 -8.23 14.23 -17.70
N GLN A 16 -8.82 15.00 -18.63
CA GLN A 16 -9.27 14.48 -19.93
C GLN A 16 -8.10 13.95 -20.75
N ASN A 17 -6.98 14.66 -20.75
CA ASN A 17 -5.77 14.25 -21.45
C ASN A 17 -5.21 12.92 -20.94
N VAL A 18 -5.33 12.62 -19.63
CA VAL A 18 -4.87 11.33 -19.09
C VAL A 18 -5.72 10.19 -19.64
N VAL A 19 -7.05 10.30 -19.57
CA VAL A 19 -7.95 9.24 -20.06
C VAL A 19 -7.76 9.00 -21.56
N ILE A 20 -7.69 10.07 -22.37
CA ILE A 20 -7.49 9.97 -23.82
C ILE A 20 -6.16 9.28 -24.16
N LYS A 21 -5.09 9.56 -23.41
CA LYS A 21 -3.79 8.93 -23.63
C LYS A 21 -3.72 7.46 -23.20
N LEU A 22 -4.45 7.09 -22.14
CA LEU A 22 -4.41 5.73 -21.61
C LEU A 22 -5.39 4.78 -22.31
N LEU A 23 -6.48 5.29 -22.89
CA LEU A 23 -7.50 4.49 -23.59
C LEU A 23 -6.91 3.53 -24.66
N PRO A 24 -6.01 3.98 -25.55
CA PRO A 24 -5.40 3.10 -26.56
C PRO A 24 -4.61 1.93 -25.96
N LEU A 25 -4.13 2.04 -24.72
CA LEU A 25 -3.36 0.97 -24.07
C LEU A 25 -4.21 -0.26 -23.73
N ARG A 26 -5.55 -0.14 -23.82
CA ARG A 26 -6.49 -1.25 -23.61
C ARG A 26 -6.73 -2.08 -24.88
N GLU A 27 -6.28 -1.60 -26.04
CA GLU A 27 -6.37 -2.38 -27.28
C GLU A 27 -5.61 -3.70 -27.09
N PRO A 28 -6.19 -4.88 -27.42
CA PRO A 28 -5.62 -6.17 -27.07
C PRO A 28 -4.16 -6.35 -27.52
N GLU A 29 -3.83 -5.82 -28.70
CA GLU A 29 -2.50 -5.86 -29.29
C GLU A 29 -1.46 -5.13 -28.45
N ILE A 30 -1.82 -3.98 -27.88
CA ILE A 30 -0.93 -3.15 -27.04
C ILE A 30 -0.95 -3.67 -25.61
N PHE A 31 -2.13 -3.99 -25.10
CA PHE A 31 -2.33 -4.49 -23.75
C PHE A 31 -1.47 -5.72 -23.49
N GLU A 32 -1.45 -6.68 -24.42
CA GLU A 32 -0.67 -7.90 -24.23
C GLU A 32 0.84 -7.68 -24.13
N GLN A 33 1.36 -6.60 -24.73
CA GLN A 33 2.77 -6.22 -24.68
C GLN A 33 3.16 -5.54 -23.36
N LEU A 34 2.19 -5.13 -22.54
CA LEU A 34 2.45 -4.49 -21.25
C LEU A 34 3.01 -5.49 -20.22
N SER A 35 3.88 -4.99 -19.35
CA SER A 35 4.33 -5.75 -18.18
C SER A 35 3.14 -6.05 -17.26
N LEU A 36 3.19 -7.16 -16.51
CA LEU A 36 2.13 -7.52 -15.56
C LEU A 36 1.80 -6.37 -14.57
N PRO A 37 2.78 -5.66 -13.97
CA PRO A 37 2.49 -4.49 -13.16
C PRO A 37 1.72 -3.39 -13.90
N ALA A 38 2.12 -3.08 -15.14
CA ALA A 38 1.45 -2.07 -15.95
C ALA A 38 0.02 -2.48 -16.33
N LYS A 39 -0.22 -3.77 -16.64
CA LYS A 39 -1.55 -4.32 -16.87
C LYS A 39 -2.46 -4.12 -15.66
N ILE A 40 -1.97 -4.46 -14.46
CA ILE A 40 -2.72 -4.32 -13.20
C ILE A 40 -3.04 -2.85 -12.92
N GLU A 41 -2.06 -1.96 -13.02
CA GLU A 41 -2.26 -0.53 -12.76
C GLU A 41 -3.24 0.11 -13.76
N LEU A 42 -3.18 -0.28 -15.04
CA LEU A 42 -4.08 0.19 -16.08
C LEU A 42 -5.53 -0.27 -15.83
N GLU A 43 -5.73 -1.55 -15.54
CA GLU A 43 -7.07 -2.10 -15.24
C GLU A 43 -7.65 -1.48 -13.97
N LEU A 44 -6.87 -1.33 -12.90
CA LEU A 44 -7.31 -0.66 -11.67
C LEU A 44 -7.70 0.80 -11.93
N PHE A 45 -6.93 1.51 -12.75
CA PHE A 45 -7.23 2.88 -13.16
C PHE A 45 -8.56 2.97 -13.91
N PHE A 46 -8.80 2.12 -14.91
CA PHE A 46 -10.05 2.15 -15.67
C PHE A 46 -11.25 1.75 -14.82
N LEU A 47 -11.11 0.71 -14.00
CA LEU A 47 -12.17 0.26 -13.12
C LEU A 47 -12.56 1.36 -12.13
N PHE A 48 -11.58 2.02 -11.50
CA PHE A 48 -11.84 3.16 -10.62
C PHE A 48 -12.49 4.32 -11.37
N THR A 49 -11.95 4.71 -12.53
CA THR A 49 -12.44 5.84 -13.33
C THR A 49 -13.88 5.62 -13.77
N TYR A 50 -14.21 4.43 -14.27
CA TYR A 50 -15.57 4.08 -14.69
C TYR A 50 -16.56 4.19 -13.52
N ASN A 51 -16.22 3.63 -12.36
CA ASN A 51 -17.07 3.69 -11.18
C ASN A 51 -17.20 5.11 -10.62
N ALA A 52 -16.14 5.93 -10.69
CA ALA A 52 -16.18 7.33 -10.28
C ALA A 52 -17.07 8.17 -11.20
N LEU A 53 -17.03 7.94 -12.51
CA LEU A 53 -17.95 8.58 -13.45
C LEU A 53 -19.41 8.18 -13.18
N HIS A 54 -19.64 6.89 -12.87
CA HIS A 54 -20.96 6.42 -12.48
C HIS A 54 -21.45 7.09 -11.19
N TRP A 55 -20.58 7.26 -10.19
CA TRP A 55 -20.86 8.00 -8.96
C TRP A 55 -21.30 9.44 -9.24
N ILE A 56 -20.57 10.15 -10.10
CA ILE A 56 -20.91 11.52 -10.51
C ILE A 56 -22.27 11.54 -11.22
N ASN A 57 -22.53 10.59 -12.12
CA ASN A 57 -23.82 10.47 -12.81
C ASN A 57 -24.99 10.24 -11.86
N LEU A 58 -24.82 9.42 -10.80
CA LEU A 58 -25.84 9.24 -9.76
C LEU A 58 -26.13 10.55 -9.02
N ARG A 59 -25.09 11.31 -8.66
CA ARG A 59 -25.24 12.64 -8.04
C ARG A 59 -26.00 13.62 -8.94
N ILE A 60 -25.71 13.62 -10.24
CA ILE A 60 -26.42 14.45 -11.23
C ILE A 60 -27.92 14.11 -11.27
N LYS A 61 -28.26 12.83 -11.11
CA LYS A 61 -29.65 12.35 -11.04
C LYS A 61 -30.32 12.58 -9.68
N GLY A 62 -29.63 13.22 -8.72
CA GLY A 62 -30.13 13.44 -7.36
C GLY A 62 -30.17 12.18 -6.49
N ILE A 63 -29.53 11.09 -6.93
CA ILE A 63 -29.43 9.85 -6.16
C ILE A 63 -28.17 9.95 -5.28
N ASP A 64 -28.32 9.64 -3.99
CA ASP A 64 -27.15 9.53 -3.11
C ASP A 64 -26.37 8.24 -3.39
N PRO A 65 -25.12 8.31 -3.86
CA PRO A 65 -24.35 7.11 -4.17
C PRO A 65 -23.89 6.38 -2.92
N ALA A 66 -23.90 7.04 -1.75
CA ALA A 66 -23.54 6.41 -0.49
C ALA A 66 -24.56 5.33 -0.04
N THR A 67 -25.81 5.46 -0.48
CA THR A 67 -26.87 4.46 -0.28
C THR A 67 -26.99 3.49 -1.46
N HIS A 68 -26.24 3.69 -2.53
CA HIS A 68 -26.29 2.88 -3.74
C HIS A 68 -25.20 1.79 -3.70
N PRO A 69 -25.43 0.59 -4.30
CA PRO A 69 -24.44 -0.50 -4.30
C PRO A 69 -23.05 -0.15 -4.85
N ILE A 70 -22.96 0.91 -5.66
CA ILE A 70 -21.69 1.46 -6.18
C ILE A 70 -20.67 1.77 -5.07
N LYS A 71 -21.12 2.08 -3.85
CA LYS A 71 -20.23 2.28 -2.70
C LYS A 71 -19.43 1.03 -2.39
N HIS A 72 -20.07 -0.14 -2.38
CA HIS A 72 -19.39 -1.42 -2.16
C HIS A 72 -18.40 -1.73 -3.28
N GLU A 73 -18.74 -1.40 -4.52
CA GLU A 73 -17.82 -1.54 -5.66
C GLU A 73 -16.58 -0.66 -5.49
N MET A 74 -16.77 0.59 -5.05
CA MET A 74 -15.67 1.52 -4.79
C MET A 74 -14.77 1.05 -3.64
N ASP A 75 -15.38 0.57 -2.55
CA ASP A 75 -14.64 0.02 -1.41
C ASP A 75 -13.85 -1.23 -1.82
N ARG A 76 -14.41 -2.10 -2.68
CA ARG A 76 -13.72 -3.27 -3.24
C ARG A 76 -12.51 -2.87 -4.06
N ILE A 77 -12.66 -1.90 -4.98
CA ILE A 77 -11.55 -1.42 -5.82
C ILE A 77 -10.45 -0.84 -4.95
N LYS A 78 -10.81 -0.05 -3.93
CA LYS A 78 -9.86 0.51 -2.98
C LYS A 78 -9.08 -0.57 -2.23
N ALA A 79 -9.75 -1.64 -1.78
CA ALA A 79 -9.08 -2.76 -1.13
C ALA A 79 -8.04 -3.41 -2.05
N VAL A 80 -8.39 -3.66 -3.32
CA VAL A 80 -7.46 -4.23 -4.31
C VAL A 80 -6.29 -3.29 -4.61
N MET A 81 -6.53 -1.97 -4.70
CA MET A 81 -5.47 -0.98 -4.88
C MET A 81 -4.47 -0.98 -3.71
N LEU A 82 -4.96 -1.11 -2.47
CA LEU A 82 -4.12 -1.20 -1.28
C LEU A 82 -3.29 -2.50 -1.29
N GLU A 83 -3.90 -3.63 -1.61
CA GLU A 83 -3.20 -4.91 -1.75
C GLU A 83 -2.11 -4.84 -2.83
N TRP A 84 -2.41 -4.25 -3.98
CA TRP A 84 -1.41 -4.03 -5.04
C TRP A 84 -0.25 -3.16 -4.55
N GLN A 85 -0.55 -2.08 -3.82
CA GLN A 85 0.47 -1.22 -3.25
C GLN A 85 1.37 -1.97 -2.26
N GLU A 86 0.79 -2.79 -1.37
CA GLU A 86 1.54 -3.62 -0.43
C GLU A 86 2.46 -4.61 -1.13
N LEU A 87 1.98 -5.22 -2.22
CA LEU A 87 2.76 -6.15 -3.03
C LEU A 87 3.92 -5.45 -3.74
N ARG A 88 3.68 -4.27 -4.31
CA ARG A 88 4.69 -3.44 -4.96
C ARG A 88 5.75 -2.94 -3.97
N ASP A 89 5.34 -2.62 -2.76
CA ASP A 89 6.24 -2.15 -1.70
C ASP A 89 6.96 -3.30 -0.99
N ARG A 90 6.59 -4.57 -1.25
CA ARG A 90 7.27 -5.75 -0.70
C ARG A 90 8.76 -5.76 -1.01
N ASP A 91 9.13 -5.34 -2.22
CA ASP A 91 10.53 -5.34 -2.66
C ASP A 91 11.38 -4.26 -1.95
N LYS A 92 10.72 -3.24 -1.38
CA LYS A 92 11.37 -2.18 -0.60
C LYS A 92 11.55 -2.54 0.87
N ARG A 93 10.92 -3.63 1.35
CA ARG A 93 10.99 -4.01 2.77
C ARG A 93 12.40 -4.52 3.12
N PRO A 94 12.93 -4.16 4.31
CA PRO A 94 14.22 -4.68 4.76
C PRO A 94 14.16 -6.21 4.86
N LYS A 95 15.16 -6.88 4.28
CA LYS A 95 15.29 -8.34 4.34
C LYS A 95 15.96 -8.72 5.65
N LEU A 96 15.36 -9.67 6.38
CA LEU A 96 15.95 -10.21 7.60
C LEU A 96 17.18 -11.06 7.25
N ASP A 97 18.29 -10.85 7.94
CA ASP A 97 19.43 -11.78 7.89
C ASP A 97 19.07 -13.05 8.67
N LEU A 98 18.72 -14.10 7.92
CA LEU A 98 18.34 -15.41 8.46
C LEU A 98 19.50 -16.07 9.22
N ALA A 99 20.76 -15.81 8.85
CA ALA A 99 21.91 -16.39 9.53
C ALA A 99 22.10 -15.75 10.91
N ALA A 100 22.02 -14.42 11.00
CA ALA A 100 22.05 -13.71 12.28
C ALA A 100 20.86 -14.10 13.18
N ALA A 101 19.64 -14.15 12.61
CA ALA A 101 18.44 -14.57 13.35
C ALA A 101 18.58 -15.98 13.94
N LYS A 102 19.10 -16.95 13.17
CA LYS A 102 19.37 -18.31 13.65
C LYS A 102 20.37 -18.33 14.82
N ARG A 103 21.42 -17.51 14.75
CA ARG A 103 22.39 -17.39 15.85
C ARG A 103 21.74 -16.85 17.13
N PHE A 104 20.90 -15.83 17.01
CA PHE A 104 20.17 -15.30 18.17
C PHE A 104 19.23 -16.33 18.79
N ILE A 105 18.46 -17.06 17.96
CA ILE A 105 17.55 -18.11 18.43
C ILE A 105 18.35 -19.24 19.11
N ASN A 106 19.40 -19.75 18.47
CA ASN A 106 20.20 -20.83 19.04
C ASN A 106 20.87 -20.41 20.34
N SER A 107 21.43 -19.21 20.42
CA SER A 107 22.02 -18.65 21.65
C SER A 107 20.98 -18.56 22.77
N GLY A 108 19.77 -18.05 22.47
CA GLY A 108 18.68 -17.95 23.45
C GLY A 108 18.15 -19.31 23.93
N LEU A 109 18.15 -20.33 23.09
CA LEU A 109 17.69 -21.69 23.43
C LEU A 109 18.77 -22.54 24.12
N GLN A 110 20.06 -22.31 23.82
CA GLN A 110 21.17 -23.08 24.38
C GLN A 110 21.53 -22.71 25.82
N HIS A 111 20.83 -21.75 26.42
CA HIS A 111 20.82 -21.57 27.86
C HIS A 111 19.57 -22.26 28.43
N PRO A 112 19.62 -23.58 28.75
CA PRO A 112 18.65 -24.11 29.71
C PRO A 112 18.76 -23.21 30.94
N HIS A 113 17.64 -22.97 31.61
CA HIS A 113 17.53 -22.21 32.86
C HIS A 113 18.53 -22.76 33.91
N LYS A 114 19.81 -22.44 33.75
CA LYS A 114 20.74 -22.31 34.84
C LYS A 114 20.20 -21.08 35.50
N THR A 115 19.43 -21.30 36.57
CA THR A 115 19.41 -20.39 37.69
C THR A 115 20.80 -19.80 37.76
N VAL A 116 20.95 -18.55 37.34
CA VAL A 116 22.18 -17.83 37.53
C VAL A 116 22.23 -17.73 39.05
N GLU A 117 22.93 -18.66 39.67
CA GLU A 117 23.46 -18.45 41.02
C GLU A 117 24.35 -17.23 40.84
N MET A 118 23.75 -16.06 41.03
CA MET A 118 24.48 -14.81 41.21
C MET A 118 25.54 -15.14 42.27
N PRO A 119 26.84 -14.98 42.00
CA PRO A 119 27.83 -15.23 43.02
C PRO A 119 27.46 -14.36 44.22
N LEU A 120 27.11 -15.02 45.34
CA LEU A 120 26.70 -14.36 46.57
C LEU A 120 27.80 -13.35 46.91
N ASN A 121 27.42 -12.08 46.94
CA ASN A 121 28.32 -10.94 47.09
C ASN A 121 29.34 -11.25 48.21
N LYS A 122 30.62 -11.42 47.87
CA LYS A 122 31.67 -11.63 48.86
C LYS A 122 31.77 -10.33 49.65
N LYS A 123 31.25 -10.33 50.88
CA LYS A 123 31.37 -9.20 51.81
C LYS A 123 32.85 -8.84 51.91
N ILE A 124 33.19 -7.65 51.43
CA ILE A 124 34.51 -7.05 51.65
C ILE A 124 34.61 -6.85 53.17
N LYS A 125 35.42 -7.67 53.84
CA LYS A 125 35.85 -7.39 55.20
C LYS A 125 36.92 -6.32 55.11
N PHE A 126 36.58 -5.09 55.50
CA PHE A 126 37.58 -4.10 55.86
C PHE A 126 38.21 -4.56 57.18
N SER A 127 39.53 -4.74 57.19
CA SER A 127 40.29 -4.86 58.43
C SER A 127 40.26 -3.50 59.14
N GLU A 128 39.78 -3.49 60.37
CA GLU A 128 39.98 -2.37 61.30
C GLU A 128 41.41 -2.48 61.86
N ASP A 129 42.15 -1.37 61.71
CA ASP A 129 43.44 -0.95 62.30
C ASP A 129 44.72 -1.76 62.01
#